data_AF-A0A2V9TEQ1-F1
#
_entry.id   AF-A0A2V9TEQ1-F1
#
_cell.length_a   1.000
_cell.length_b   1.000
_cell.length_c   1.000
_cell.angle_alpha   90.00
_cell.angle_beta   90.00
_cell.angle_gamma   90.00
#
_symmetry.space_group_name_H-M   'P 1'
#
loop_
_entity.id
_entity.type
_entity.pdbx_description
1 polymer ?
#
loop_
_entity_poly.entity_id
_entity_poly.type
_entity_poly.pdbx_seq_one_letter_code
_entity_poly.pdbx_strand_id
1 'polypeptide(L)'
;MKSWRLCAEHYPKQWSDQDSEFHASFSGNDVACELLGEMCWKYQVARTVPGRGTARYKHFADMLSKYREQVIRPQEVADIIEKELASMKGIYHKGFLSAITKAFWMMKGHPIVIYDSNARKGLRYFNLNPGDNDYRTYFNSWFTFFDRRETQDGLTDAVEWLLKTKKIKDENLRDFVKSDDFRNRVTDMRLFYAGAAN
;
A
#
# COMPACT_ATOMS: atom_id res chain seq x y z
N MET A 1 13.39 13.50 9.36
CA MET A 1 12.60 13.03 8.21
C MET A 1 13.52 12.33 7.21
N LYS A 2 13.21 11.11 6.76
CA LYS A 2 14.11 10.36 5.86
C LYS A 2 14.06 10.92 4.42
N SER A 3 15.20 11.11 3.77
CA SER A 3 15.25 11.54 2.36
C SER A 3 14.62 10.52 1.40
N TRP A 4 14.34 10.94 0.16
CA TRP A 4 13.87 10.04 -0.91
C TRP A 4 14.80 8.85 -1.11
N ARG A 5 16.12 9.08 -1.17
CA ARG A 5 17.14 8.04 -1.28
C ARG A 5 17.10 7.03 -0.14
N LEU A 6 16.95 7.49 1.11
CA LEU A 6 16.84 6.59 2.26
C LEU A 6 15.57 5.75 2.23
N CYS A 7 14.46 6.29 1.72
CA CYS A 7 13.23 5.52 1.54
C CYS A 7 13.38 4.49 0.42
N ALA A 8 13.97 4.89 -0.71
CA ALA A 8 14.26 4.01 -1.85
C ALA A 8 15.30 2.94 -1.52
N GLU A 9 16.25 3.21 -0.62
CA GLU A 9 17.20 2.19 -0.13
C GLU A 9 16.53 1.19 0.82
N HIS A 10 15.58 1.67 1.63
CA HIS A 10 14.92 0.83 2.62
C HIS A 10 13.93 -0.16 1.98
N TYR A 11 13.17 0.30 0.98
CA TYR A 11 12.08 -0.50 0.43
C TYR A 11 12.48 -1.82 -0.25
N PRO A 12 13.56 -1.92 -1.05
CA PRO A 12 14.00 -3.18 -1.65
C PRO A 12 14.22 -4.28 -0.61
N LYS A 13 14.75 -3.93 0.57
CA LYS A 13 14.90 -4.89 1.65
C LYS A 13 13.53 -5.39 2.15
N GLN A 14 12.58 -4.48 2.40
CA GLN A 14 11.22 -4.86 2.80
C GLN A 14 10.51 -5.68 1.71
N TRP A 15 10.75 -5.35 0.43
CA TRP A 15 10.22 -6.11 -0.70
C TRP A 15 10.72 -7.56 -0.67
N SER A 16 12.03 -7.76 -0.58
CA SER A 16 12.64 -9.09 -0.52
C SER A 16 12.29 -9.87 0.74
N ASP A 17 12.21 -9.19 1.90
CA ASP A 17 11.97 -9.85 3.18
C ASP A 17 10.49 -10.28 3.35
N GLN A 18 9.56 -9.63 2.64
CA GLN A 18 8.13 -9.82 2.91
C GLN A 18 7.20 -9.58 1.71
N ASP A 19 7.28 -8.42 1.05
CA ASP A 19 6.18 -7.98 0.18
C ASP A 19 6.14 -8.75 -1.14
N SER A 20 7.28 -9.21 -1.66
CA SER A 20 7.33 -9.97 -2.91
C SER A 20 6.57 -11.29 -2.84
N GLU A 21 6.62 -11.98 -1.70
CA GLU A 21 5.93 -13.25 -1.48
C GLU A 21 4.41 -13.07 -1.46
N PHE A 22 3.93 -12.05 -0.73
CA PHE A 22 2.51 -11.72 -0.72
C PHE A 22 2.04 -11.24 -2.09
N HIS A 23 2.81 -10.40 -2.77
CA HIS A 23 2.45 -9.91 -4.08
C HIS A 23 2.30 -11.06 -5.10
N ALA A 24 3.28 -11.98 -5.15
CA ALA A 24 3.20 -13.16 -5.99
C ALA A 24 1.99 -14.04 -5.63
N SER A 25 1.77 -14.29 -4.33
CA SER A 25 0.70 -15.18 -3.87
C SER A 25 -0.70 -14.61 -4.08
N PHE A 26 -0.90 -13.31 -3.88
CA PHE A 26 -2.19 -12.63 -4.08
C PHE A 26 -2.51 -12.44 -5.58
N SER A 27 -1.50 -12.35 -6.44
CA SER A 27 -1.69 -12.30 -7.90
C SER A 27 -2.02 -13.66 -8.53
N GLY A 28 -1.56 -14.76 -7.92
CA GLY A 28 -1.46 -16.07 -8.58
C GLY A 28 -2.64 -17.02 -8.39
N ASN A 29 -3.33 -17.01 -7.25
CA ASN A 29 -4.43 -17.93 -6.90
C ASN A 29 -5.51 -17.25 -6.05
N ASP A 30 -6.58 -17.97 -5.72
CA ASP A 30 -7.59 -17.47 -4.78
C ASP A 30 -6.93 -17.13 -3.44
N VAL A 31 -7.30 -15.97 -2.87
CA VAL A 31 -6.68 -15.49 -1.63
C VAL A 31 -7.13 -16.37 -0.48
N ALA A 32 -6.27 -17.30 -0.05
CA ALA A 32 -6.54 -18.15 1.10
C ALA A 32 -6.68 -17.33 2.40
N CYS A 33 -7.54 -17.79 3.31
CA CYS A 33 -7.75 -17.13 4.60
C CYS A 33 -6.48 -17.12 5.47
N GLU A 34 -5.68 -18.17 5.38
CA GLU A 34 -4.40 -18.35 6.06
C GLU A 34 -3.41 -17.29 5.59
N LEU A 35 -3.25 -17.14 4.27
CA LEU A 35 -2.38 -16.15 3.64
C LEU A 35 -2.81 -14.72 4.00
N LEU A 36 -4.12 -14.43 3.93
CA LEU A 36 -4.65 -13.14 4.31
C LEU A 36 -4.44 -12.84 5.80
N GLY A 37 -4.54 -13.88 6.64
CA GLY A 37 -4.27 -13.80 8.06
C GLY A 37 -2.81 -13.52 8.38
N GLU A 38 -1.88 -14.16 7.66
CA GLU A 38 -0.45 -13.93 7.78
C GLU A 38 -0.07 -12.50 7.37
N MET A 39 -0.56 -12.04 6.21
CA MET A 39 -0.36 -10.66 5.75
C MET A 39 -0.87 -9.68 6.82
N CYS A 40 -2.09 -9.89 7.32
CA CYS A 40 -2.64 -9.03 8.36
C CYS A 40 -1.78 -9.03 9.65
N TRP A 41 -1.17 -10.16 10.01
CA TRP A 41 -0.30 -10.26 11.18
C TRP A 41 1.03 -9.54 10.97
N LYS A 42 1.73 -9.80 9.86
CA LYS A 42 3.00 -9.14 9.52
C LYS A 42 2.85 -7.62 9.44
N TYR A 43 1.73 -7.15 8.89
CA TYR A 43 1.39 -5.72 8.83
C TYR A 43 0.76 -5.15 10.10
N GLN A 44 0.64 -5.94 11.18
CA GLN A 44 0.07 -5.54 12.46
C GLN A 44 -1.37 -4.99 12.37
N VAL A 45 -2.12 -5.41 11.35
CA VAL A 45 -3.53 -5.05 11.13
C VAL A 45 -4.49 -6.19 11.51
N ALA A 46 -4.00 -7.37 11.89
CA ALA A 46 -4.82 -8.51 12.30
C ALA A 46 -5.79 -8.21 13.45
N ARG A 47 -5.43 -7.29 14.36
CA ARG A 47 -6.31 -6.84 15.46
C ARG A 47 -7.54 -6.03 14.98
N THR A 48 -7.52 -5.56 13.74
CA THR A 48 -8.58 -4.73 13.18
C THR A 48 -9.71 -5.56 12.58
N VAL A 49 -9.43 -6.81 12.18
CA VAL A 49 -10.40 -7.75 11.61
C VAL A 49 -11.09 -8.53 12.75
N PRO A 50 -12.40 -8.36 12.96
CA PRO A 50 -13.13 -9.05 14.02
C PRO A 50 -13.23 -10.57 13.80
N GLY A 51 -13.47 -11.31 14.89
CA GLY A 51 -13.59 -12.77 14.88
C GLY A 51 -12.34 -13.52 15.33
N ARG A 52 -12.40 -14.85 15.33
CA ARG A 52 -11.36 -15.77 15.82
C ARG A 52 -10.95 -16.78 14.75
N GLY A 53 -9.70 -17.26 14.84
CA GLY A 53 -9.15 -18.24 13.89
C GLY A 53 -9.02 -17.70 12.46
N THR A 54 -8.72 -18.57 11.51
CA THR A 54 -8.55 -18.22 10.08
C THR A 54 -9.89 -17.95 9.40
N ALA A 55 -10.97 -18.64 9.81
CA ALA A 55 -12.32 -18.48 9.26
C ALA A 55 -12.84 -17.03 9.31
N ARG A 56 -12.35 -16.21 10.25
CA ARG A 56 -12.71 -14.79 10.34
C ARG A 56 -12.31 -13.99 9.11
N TYR A 57 -11.38 -14.46 8.29
CA TYR A 57 -10.93 -13.79 7.08
C TYR A 57 -11.75 -14.16 5.85
N LYS A 58 -12.71 -15.09 5.96
CA LYS A 58 -13.44 -15.63 4.81
C LYS A 58 -14.10 -14.55 3.95
N HIS A 59 -14.92 -13.69 4.54
CA HIS A 59 -15.59 -12.64 3.77
C HIS A 59 -14.61 -11.61 3.19
N PHE A 60 -13.49 -11.39 3.86
CA PHE A 60 -12.44 -10.50 3.38
C PHE A 60 -11.68 -11.11 2.19
N ALA A 61 -11.37 -12.40 2.25
CA ALA A 61 -10.80 -13.18 1.14
C ALA A 61 -11.76 -13.23 -0.05
N ASP A 62 -13.02 -13.61 0.19
CA ASP A 62 -14.07 -13.67 -0.83
C ASP A 62 -14.29 -12.30 -1.50
N MET A 63 -14.08 -11.19 -0.76
CA MET A 63 -14.11 -9.84 -1.34
C MET A 63 -12.96 -9.60 -2.31
N LEU A 64 -11.72 -9.94 -1.94
CA LEU A 64 -10.55 -9.74 -2.81
C LEU A 64 -10.66 -10.56 -4.09
N SER A 65 -11.12 -11.82 -4.00
CA SER A 65 -11.27 -12.72 -5.15
C SER A 65 -12.19 -12.15 -6.23
N LYS A 66 -13.17 -11.29 -5.89
CA LYS A 66 -14.04 -10.62 -6.88
C LYS A 66 -13.29 -9.70 -7.83
N TYR A 67 -12.19 -9.13 -7.36
CA TYR A 67 -11.41 -8.14 -8.11
C TYR A 67 -10.19 -8.74 -8.79
N ARG A 68 -9.94 -10.04 -8.64
CA ARG A 68 -8.70 -10.68 -9.06
C ARG A 68 -8.37 -10.49 -10.54
N GLU A 69 -9.33 -10.75 -11.42
CA GLU A 69 -9.15 -10.58 -12.88
C GLU A 69 -9.50 -9.16 -13.36
N GLN A 70 -10.00 -8.30 -12.45
CA GLN A 70 -10.39 -6.94 -12.80
C GLN A 70 -9.16 -6.02 -12.86
N VAL A 71 -8.98 -5.34 -13.98
CA VAL A 71 -8.08 -4.18 -14.06
C VAL A 71 -8.79 -3.00 -13.39
N ILE A 72 -8.17 -2.44 -12.36
CA ILE A 72 -8.69 -1.28 -11.63
C ILE A 72 -7.97 -0.03 -12.14
N ARG A 73 -8.72 0.91 -12.73
CA ARG A 73 -8.16 2.18 -13.20
C ARG A 73 -8.04 3.18 -12.04
N PRO A 74 -7.11 4.15 -12.09
CA PRO A 74 -6.90 5.10 -10.99
C PRO A 74 -8.18 5.79 -10.52
N GLN A 75 -9.04 6.22 -11.45
CA GLN A 75 -10.30 6.89 -11.14
C GLN A 75 -11.34 5.99 -10.44
N GLU A 76 -11.18 4.66 -10.48
CA GLU A 76 -12.10 3.68 -9.88
C GLU A 76 -11.65 3.25 -8.48
N VAL A 77 -10.39 3.47 -8.12
CA VAL A 77 -9.78 2.94 -6.88
C VAL A 77 -10.55 3.40 -5.64
N ALA A 78 -10.82 4.71 -5.54
CA ALA A 78 -11.48 5.27 -4.38
C ALA A 78 -12.90 4.69 -4.20
N ASP A 79 -13.67 4.62 -5.29
CA ASP A 79 -15.02 4.07 -5.31
C ASP A 79 -15.06 2.59 -4.90
N ILE A 80 -14.13 1.78 -5.41
CA ILE A 80 -14.03 0.36 -5.07
C ILE A 80 -13.70 0.18 -3.59
N ILE A 81 -12.69 0.88 -3.08
CA ILE A 81 -12.27 0.74 -1.68
C ILE A 81 -13.36 1.23 -0.73
N GLU A 82 -14.06 2.31 -1.03
CA GLU A 82 -15.16 2.83 -0.20
C GLU A 82 -16.36 1.89 -0.18
N LYS A 83 -16.74 1.34 -1.35
CA LYS A 83 -17.77 0.31 -1.47
C LYS A 83 -17.43 -0.92 -0.64
N GLU A 84 -16.21 -1.44 -0.76
CA GLU A 84 -15.82 -2.64 -0.02
C GLU A 84 -15.61 -2.37 1.47
N LEU A 85 -15.16 -1.17 1.86
CA LEU A 85 -15.14 -0.76 3.26
C LEU A 85 -16.55 -0.75 3.86
N ALA A 86 -17.55 -0.23 3.15
CA ALA A 86 -18.94 -0.23 3.60
C ALA A 86 -19.51 -1.66 3.70
N SER A 87 -19.25 -2.50 2.69
CA SER A 87 -19.61 -3.92 2.66
C SER A 87 -19.02 -4.68 3.85
N MET A 88 -17.71 -4.57 4.07
CA MET A 88 -17.03 -5.22 5.20
C MET A 88 -17.51 -4.67 6.55
N LYS A 89 -17.79 -3.38 6.65
CA LYS A 89 -18.38 -2.80 7.86
C LYS A 89 -19.77 -3.38 8.14
N GLY A 90 -20.57 -3.68 7.12
CA GLY A 90 -21.85 -4.36 7.28
C GLY A 90 -21.73 -5.77 7.86
N ILE A 91 -20.73 -6.54 7.40
CA ILE A 91 -20.49 -7.93 7.82
C ILE A 91 -19.83 -8.02 9.20
N TYR A 92 -18.80 -7.20 9.43
CA TYR A 92 -17.96 -7.28 10.63
C TYR A 92 -18.35 -6.27 11.72
N HIS A 93 -19.33 -5.40 11.45
CA HIS A 93 -19.72 -4.25 12.29
C HIS A 93 -18.56 -3.29 12.61
N LYS A 94 -17.46 -3.39 11.86
CA LYS A 94 -16.24 -2.60 12.04
C LYS A 94 -15.51 -2.44 10.71
N GLY A 95 -15.12 -1.20 10.40
CA GLY A 95 -14.27 -0.91 9.25
C GLY A 95 -12.79 -1.15 9.56
N PHE A 96 -12.04 -1.68 8.59
CA PHE A 96 -10.61 -1.94 8.69
C PHE A 96 -9.87 -1.47 7.43
N LEU A 97 -10.06 -0.19 7.08
CA LEU A 97 -9.57 0.44 5.84
C LEU A 97 -8.09 0.17 5.56
N SER A 98 -7.21 0.34 6.56
CA SER A 98 -5.78 0.06 6.40
C SER A 98 -5.50 -1.38 5.96
N ALA A 99 -6.24 -2.37 6.50
CA ALA A 99 -6.06 -3.76 6.10
C ALA A 99 -6.57 -4.00 4.67
N ILE A 100 -7.73 -3.44 4.33
CA ILE A 100 -8.31 -3.50 2.98
C ILE A 100 -7.32 -2.96 1.94
N THR A 101 -6.81 -1.73 2.14
CA THR A 101 -5.90 -1.11 1.17
C THR A 101 -4.56 -1.84 1.04
N LYS A 102 -4.05 -2.43 2.14
CA LYS A 102 -2.82 -3.24 2.09
C LYS A 102 -3.05 -4.53 1.30
N ALA A 103 -4.17 -5.22 1.52
CA ALA A 103 -4.52 -6.43 0.78
C ALA A 103 -4.74 -6.15 -0.71
N PHE A 104 -5.46 -5.07 -1.05
CA PHE A 104 -5.63 -4.64 -2.43
C PHE A 104 -4.30 -4.28 -3.10
N TRP A 105 -3.41 -3.58 -2.39
CA TRP A 105 -2.09 -3.26 -2.93
C TRP A 105 -1.24 -4.53 -3.17
N MET A 106 -1.30 -5.54 -2.29
CA MET A 106 -0.64 -6.84 -2.56
C MET A 106 -1.19 -7.54 -3.80
N MET A 107 -2.48 -7.38 -4.09
CA MET A 107 -3.11 -8.00 -5.24
C MET A 107 -2.91 -7.23 -6.55
N LYS A 108 -2.81 -5.90 -6.49
CA LYS A 108 -2.94 -5.01 -7.65
C LYS A 108 -1.80 -4.02 -7.85
N GLY A 109 -0.97 -3.78 -6.84
CA GLY A 109 0.03 -2.74 -6.86
C GLY A 109 -0.57 -1.34 -7.07
N HIS A 110 0.17 -0.51 -7.79
CA HIS A 110 -0.29 0.77 -8.31
C HIS A 110 -1.47 0.55 -9.27
N PRO A 111 -2.59 1.31 -9.17
CA PRO A 111 -2.74 2.60 -8.48
C PRO A 111 -3.31 2.54 -7.05
N ILE A 112 -3.29 1.39 -6.36
CA ILE A 112 -3.80 1.31 -4.99
C ILE A 112 -2.89 2.08 -4.03
N VAL A 113 -3.45 3.04 -3.28
CA VAL A 113 -2.71 3.73 -2.22
C VAL A 113 -3.02 3.11 -0.87
N ILE A 114 -1.99 2.75 -0.11
CA ILE A 114 -2.16 2.20 1.24
C ILE A 114 -2.59 3.31 2.21
N TYR A 115 -3.72 3.11 2.88
CA TYR A 115 -4.16 3.98 3.96
C TYR A 115 -3.38 3.67 5.24
N ASP A 116 -2.65 4.67 5.75
CA ASP A 116 -1.85 4.58 6.97
C ASP A 116 -1.95 5.88 7.78
N SER A 117 -2.08 5.77 9.11
CA SER A 117 -2.26 6.93 9.97
C SER A 117 -1.04 7.85 9.99
N ASN A 118 0.18 7.31 9.89
CA ASN A 118 1.39 8.12 9.81
C ASN A 118 1.55 8.72 8.41
N ALA A 119 1.24 7.99 7.34
CA ALA A 119 1.23 8.60 6.00
C ALA A 119 0.22 9.76 5.92
N ARG A 120 -0.95 9.61 6.54
CA ARG A 120 -1.95 10.69 6.67
C ARG A 120 -1.39 11.91 7.41
N LYS A 121 -0.70 11.72 8.53
CA LYS A 121 0.00 12.80 9.23
C LYS A 121 1.08 13.44 8.35
N GLY A 122 1.80 12.63 7.56
CA GLY A 122 2.80 13.09 6.60
C GLY A 122 2.20 14.01 5.54
N LEU A 123 1.02 13.68 5.00
CA LEU A 123 0.31 14.56 4.07
C LEU A 123 0.00 15.93 4.71
N ARG A 124 -0.45 15.94 5.96
CA ARG A 124 -0.68 17.21 6.70
C ARG A 124 0.60 18.01 6.91
N TYR A 125 1.72 17.34 7.18
CA TYR A 125 3.03 17.98 7.26
C TYR A 125 3.41 18.70 5.95
N PHE A 126 3.01 18.15 4.80
CA PHE A 126 3.21 18.77 3.48
C PHE A 126 2.06 19.71 3.05
N ASN A 127 1.32 20.24 4.02
CA ASN A 127 0.19 21.18 3.85
C ASN A 127 -0.92 20.65 2.92
N LEU A 128 -1.17 19.34 2.96
CA LEU A 128 -2.31 18.72 2.28
C LEU A 128 -3.39 18.33 3.28
N ASN A 129 -4.63 18.26 2.81
CA ASN A 129 -5.78 17.86 3.62
C ASN A 129 -6.24 16.44 3.26
N PRO A 130 -5.72 15.39 3.91
CA PRO A 130 -6.11 14.02 3.63
C PRO A 130 -7.45 13.61 4.26
N GLY A 131 -8.20 14.55 4.83
CA GLY A 131 -9.47 14.29 5.51
C GLY A 131 -9.33 13.45 6.79
N ASP A 132 -10.48 13.03 7.31
CA ASP A 132 -10.61 12.22 8.52
C ASP A 132 -11.36 10.92 8.21
N ASN A 133 -10.60 9.84 7.96
CA ASN A 133 -11.12 8.49 7.68
C ASN A 133 -11.96 8.37 6.40
N ASP A 134 -11.79 9.30 5.47
CA ASP A 134 -12.34 9.26 4.11
C ASP A 134 -11.25 8.80 3.13
N TYR A 135 -11.48 7.69 2.43
CA TYR A 135 -10.43 7.12 1.58
C TYR A 135 -10.23 7.95 0.32
N ARG A 136 -11.29 8.45 -0.32
CA ARG A 136 -11.18 9.30 -1.52
C ARG A 136 -10.38 10.58 -1.26
N THR A 137 -10.65 11.28 -0.17
CA THR A 137 -9.92 12.50 0.20
C THR A 137 -8.45 12.18 0.48
N TYR A 138 -8.18 11.08 1.18
CA TYR A 138 -6.82 10.59 1.39
C TYR A 138 -6.10 10.25 0.07
N PHE A 139 -6.76 9.48 -0.80
CA PHE A 139 -6.28 9.06 -2.11
C PHE A 139 -5.95 10.27 -3.01
N ASN A 140 -6.88 11.21 -3.13
CA ASN A 140 -6.69 12.44 -3.89
C ASN A 140 -5.54 13.29 -3.33
N SER A 141 -5.43 13.39 -2.00
CA SER A 141 -4.31 14.11 -1.37
C SER A 141 -2.98 13.41 -1.60
N TRP A 142 -2.97 12.08 -1.58
CA TRP A 142 -1.78 11.30 -1.88
C TRP A 142 -1.34 11.52 -3.32
N PHE A 143 -2.25 11.45 -4.30
CA PHE A 143 -1.91 11.73 -5.70
C PHE A 143 -1.51 13.18 -5.91
N THR A 144 -2.17 14.12 -5.23
CA THR A 144 -1.74 15.53 -5.22
C THR A 144 -0.31 15.69 -4.71
N PHE A 145 0.12 14.88 -3.73
CA PHE A 145 1.52 14.86 -3.27
C PHE A 145 2.45 14.17 -4.26
N PHE A 146 2.03 13.02 -4.79
CA PHE A 146 2.79 12.21 -5.73
C PHE A 146 3.08 12.97 -7.02
N ASP A 147 2.08 13.66 -7.58
CA ASP A 147 2.17 14.37 -8.86
C ASP A 147 2.90 15.72 -8.75
N ARG A 148 3.30 16.15 -7.54
CA ARG A 148 4.15 17.35 -7.41
C ARG A 148 5.46 17.13 -8.14
N ARG A 149 5.89 18.14 -8.89
CA ARG A 149 7.19 18.13 -9.57
C ARG A 149 8.35 17.76 -8.64
N GLU A 150 8.41 18.37 -7.45
CA GLU A 150 9.44 18.08 -6.44
C GLU A 150 9.44 16.63 -5.97
N THR A 151 8.26 16.01 -5.89
CA THR A 151 8.11 14.58 -5.55
C THR A 151 8.61 13.71 -6.69
N GLN A 152 8.20 13.99 -7.92
CA GLN A 152 8.62 13.24 -9.10
C GLN A 152 10.14 13.35 -9.36
N ASP A 153 10.70 14.55 -9.20
CA ASP A 153 12.15 14.79 -9.30
C ASP A 153 12.90 14.02 -8.21
N GLY A 154 12.41 14.05 -6.97
CA GLY A 154 12.98 13.31 -5.85
C GLY A 154 12.91 11.78 -6.00
N LEU A 155 11.80 11.25 -6.52
CA LEU A 155 11.66 9.83 -6.85
C LEU A 155 12.61 9.41 -7.97
N THR A 156 12.72 10.22 -9.02
CA THR A 156 13.61 9.96 -10.15
C THR A 156 15.08 9.94 -9.71
N ASP A 157 15.52 10.95 -8.95
CA ASP A 157 16.87 10.97 -8.37
C ASP A 157 17.13 9.75 -7.47
N ALA A 158 16.17 9.36 -6.64
CA ALA A 158 16.33 8.23 -5.74
C ALA A 158 16.45 6.89 -6.48
N VAL A 159 15.64 6.67 -7.52
CA VAL A 159 15.71 5.48 -8.38
C VAL A 159 17.04 5.43 -9.13
N GLU A 160 17.46 6.53 -9.76
CA GLU A 160 18.73 6.59 -10.47
C GLU A 160 19.93 6.35 -9.56
N TRP A 161 19.93 6.99 -8.39
CA TRP A 161 20.96 6.80 -7.38
C TRP A 161 21.03 5.32 -6.96
N LEU A 162 19.89 4.70 -6.66
CA LEU A 162 19.83 3.31 -6.22
C LEU A 162 20.36 2.34 -7.29
N LEU A 163 19.97 2.53 -8.56
CA LEU A 163 20.44 1.71 -9.68
C LEU A 163 21.95 1.82 -9.94
N LYS A 164 22.57 2.96 -9.59
CA LYS A 164 24.02 3.22 -9.69
C LYS A 164 24.82 2.61 -8.53
N THR A 165 24.24 2.44 -7.34
CA THR A 165 24.97 2.02 -6.12
C THR A 165 25.51 0.58 -6.13
N LYS A 166 25.26 -0.22 -7.19
CA LYS A 166 25.57 -1.67 -7.27
C LYS A 166 25.01 -2.52 -6.11
N LYS A 167 24.16 -1.94 -5.24
CA LYS A 167 23.53 -2.65 -4.10
C LYS A 167 22.47 -3.64 -4.57
N ILE A 168 21.81 -3.35 -5.69
CA ILE A 168 20.87 -4.27 -6.32
C ILE A 168 21.63 -5.13 -7.32
N LYS A 169 21.83 -6.40 -6.94
CA LYS A 169 22.47 -7.43 -7.78
C LYS A 169 21.45 -8.30 -8.54
N ASP A 170 20.23 -8.40 -8.03
CA ASP A 170 19.14 -9.16 -8.64
C ASP A 170 18.48 -8.35 -9.77
N GLU A 171 18.41 -8.91 -10.98
CA GLU A 171 17.85 -8.26 -12.17
C GLU A 171 16.34 -8.02 -12.06
N ASN A 172 15.58 -8.96 -11.47
CA ASN A 172 14.14 -8.79 -11.24
C ASN A 172 13.89 -7.62 -10.27
N LEU A 173 14.74 -7.50 -9.25
CA LEU A 173 14.68 -6.37 -8.32
C LEU A 173 15.08 -5.05 -9.00
N ARG A 174 16.01 -5.06 -9.96
CA ARG A 174 16.36 -3.86 -10.75
C ARG A 174 15.18 -3.38 -11.59
N ASP A 175 14.41 -4.29 -12.17
CA ASP A 175 13.24 -3.92 -12.96
C ASP A 175 12.08 -3.47 -12.09
N PHE A 176 11.85 -4.14 -10.95
CA PHE A 176 10.89 -3.68 -9.96
C PHE A 176 11.18 -2.25 -9.49
N VAL A 177 12.44 -1.90 -9.25
CA VAL A 177 12.83 -0.54 -8.80
C VAL A 177 12.48 0.57 -9.81
N LYS A 178 12.25 0.22 -11.08
CA LYS A 178 11.80 1.16 -12.11
C LYS A 178 10.27 1.27 -12.19
N SER A 179 9.52 0.40 -11.52
CA SER A 179 8.06 0.33 -11.64
C SER A 179 7.35 1.41 -10.83
N ASP A 180 6.09 1.64 -11.18
CA ASP A 180 5.22 2.53 -10.41
C ASP A 180 4.89 1.96 -9.03
N ASP A 181 4.87 0.63 -8.86
CA ASP A 181 4.72 0.00 -7.55
C ASP A 181 5.83 0.42 -6.60
N PHE A 182 7.07 0.43 -7.08
CA PHE A 182 8.21 0.88 -6.29
C PHE A 182 8.07 2.37 -5.93
N ARG A 183 7.77 3.22 -6.91
CA ARG A 183 7.57 4.67 -6.70
C ARG A 183 6.44 4.95 -5.71
N ASN A 184 5.32 4.22 -5.80
CA ASN A 184 4.20 4.29 -4.88
C ASN A 184 4.64 3.99 -3.45
N ARG A 185 5.43 2.93 -3.25
CA ARG A 185 5.83 2.48 -1.91
C ARG A 185 6.92 3.33 -1.29
N VAL A 186 7.85 3.84 -2.10
CA VAL A 186 8.81 4.85 -1.64
C VAL A 186 8.09 6.12 -1.19
N THR A 187 7.02 6.52 -1.89
CA THR A 187 6.17 7.65 -1.50
C THR A 187 5.43 7.37 -0.20
N ASP A 188 4.83 6.19 -0.03
CA ASP A 188 4.20 5.79 1.23
C ASP A 188 5.17 5.84 2.41
N MET A 189 6.41 5.33 2.22
CA MET A 189 7.46 5.40 3.24
C MET A 189 7.86 6.84 3.57
N ARG A 190 8.01 7.69 2.56
CA ARG A 190 8.34 9.11 2.73
C ARG A 190 7.29 9.82 3.59
N LEU A 191 6.01 9.61 3.28
CA LEU A 191 4.90 10.16 4.04
C LEU A 191 4.83 9.56 5.46
N PHE A 192 5.01 8.25 5.60
CA PHE A 192 5.06 7.58 6.89
C PHE A 192 6.13 8.18 7.81
N TYR A 193 7.37 8.34 7.33
CA TYR A 193 8.45 8.91 8.13
C TYR A 193 8.30 10.40 8.41
N ALA A 194 7.62 11.15 7.53
CA ALA A 194 7.28 12.54 7.81
C ALA A 194 6.23 12.63 8.93
N GLY A 195 5.20 11.78 8.91
CA GLY A 195 4.16 11.78 9.93
C GLY A 195 4.55 11.15 11.26
N ALA A 196 5.51 10.21 11.28
CA ALA A 196 6.01 9.61 12.51
C ALA A 196 7.01 10.50 13.27
N ALA A 197 7.56 11.52 12.62
CA ALA A 197 8.46 12.49 13.23
C ALA A 197 7.74 13.68 13.89
N ASN A 198 6.40 13.74 13.75
CA ASN A 198 5.51 14.72 14.38
C ASN A 198 4.63 14.06 15.44
#